data_AF-A0A0D2MA84-F1
#
_entry.id   AF-A0A0D2MA84-F1
#
_cell.length_a   1.000
_cell.length_b   1.000
_cell.length_c   1.000
_cell.angle_alpha   90.00
_cell.angle_beta   90.00
_cell.angle_gamma   90.00
#
_symmetry.space_group_name_H-M   'P 1'
#
loop_
_entity.id
_entity.type
_entity.pdbx_description
1 polymer ?
#
loop_
_entity_poly.entity_id
_entity_poly.type
_entity_poly.pdbx_seq_one_letter_code
_entity_poly.pdbx_strand_id
1 'polypeptide(L)'
;MLPLTAQQLGAPGIVALGSALRQLAVSAKRGVASWATVDVDRWSGAHPAKAQNLVGGKWVDAASSITVPDPLNGEPFTHVPDTQGDAELRPFIDSLKAVPKTGLHNPFKRPERWAPRAAARRVGDATIAYAGRGSISIMVGEAMRRPKVLDYFARLVQRTSPKSYAQAAAEVTVTRRFFENFSGDQVRFTARGFSVSGDHAGQTSTGLRWPYGPVALITPFNFPLEIPALQLMGALFMGNKPLVHVDHRVGGAALI
;
A
#
# COMPACT_ATOMS: atom_id res chain seq x y z
N MET A 1 19.32 45.15 -11.21
CA MET A 1 19.74 44.38 -10.02
C MET A 1 19.44 45.21 -8.79
N LEU A 2 18.42 44.85 -8.02
CA LEU A 2 18.18 45.34 -6.67
C LEU A 2 17.99 44.09 -5.78
N PRO A 3 18.65 44.01 -4.61
CA PRO A 3 18.65 42.81 -3.79
C PRO A 3 17.36 42.77 -2.96
N LEU A 4 16.70 41.60 -2.92
CA LEU A 4 15.59 41.36 -2.01
C LEU A 4 16.13 41.21 -0.59
N THR A 5 15.83 42.19 0.27
CA THR A 5 16.07 42.16 1.71
C THR A 5 15.13 41.17 2.41
N ALA A 6 15.62 40.58 3.49
CA ALA A 6 15.04 39.48 4.28
C ALA A 6 13.72 39.78 5.03
N GLN A 7 12.90 40.73 4.55
CA GLN A 7 11.74 41.26 5.26
C GLN A 7 10.38 40.74 4.74
N GLN A 8 10.37 39.75 3.84
CA GLN A 8 9.15 39.18 3.25
C GLN A 8 8.69 37.83 3.82
N LEU A 9 9.33 37.29 4.86
CA LEU A 9 8.86 36.10 5.56
C LEU A 9 8.10 36.49 6.83
N GLY A 10 6.80 36.74 6.70
CA GLY A 10 5.93 36.97 7.86
C GLY A 10 5.89 35.75 8.80
N ALA A 11 5.62 36.01 10.09
CA ALA A 11 5.49 35.03 11.17
C ALA A 11 4.69 33.74 10.84
N PRO A 12 3.64 33.73 9.98
CA PRO A 12 2.96 32.49 9.59
C PRO A 12 3.84 31.48 8.83
N GLY A 13 4.85 31.96 8.07
CA GLY A 13 5.73 31.12 7.27
C GLY A 13 6.75 30.33 8.09
N ILE A 14 7.21 30.91 9.21
CA ILE A 14 8.17 30.27 10.13
C ILE A 14 7.49 29.17 10.95
N VAL A 15 6.23 29.37 11.35
CA VAL A 15 5.43 28.38 12.10
C VAL A 15 5.07 27.17 11.22
N ALA A 16 4.73 27.39 9.95
CA ALA A 16 4.42 26.32 9.00
C ALA A 16 5.66 25.47 8.64
N LEU A 17 6.84 26.09 8.51
CA LEU A 17 8.10 25.35 8.37
C LEU A 17 8.40 24.53 9.63
N GLY A 18 8.18 25.10 10.82
CA GLY A 18 8.36 24.41 12.10
C GLY A 18 7.44 23.20 12.28
N SER A 19 6.18 23.29 11.83
CA SER A 19 5.24 22.16 11.89
C SER A 19 5.54 21.08 10.85
N ALA A 20 5.95 21.46 9.64
CA ALA A 20 6.35 20.51 8.60
C ALA A 20 7.64 19.78 8.98
N LEU A 21 8.63 20.50 9.53
CA LEU A 21 9.87 19.92 10.07
C LEU A 21 9.59 19.03 11.30
N ARG A 22 8.64 19.41 12.17
CA ARG A 22 8.19 18.52 13.27
C ARG A 22 7.49 17.27 12.76
N GLN A 23 6.62 17.35 11.75
CA GLN A 23 5.95 16.17 11.19
C GLN A 23 6.93 15.24 10.45
N LEU A 24 7.89 15.81 9.71
CA LEU A 24 8.98 15.06 9.10
C LEU A 24 9.88 14.40 10.16
N ALA A 25 10.20 15.11 11.25
CA ALA A 25 10.97 14.56 12.37
C ALA A 25 10.20 13.48 13.17
N VAL A 26 8.89 13.61 13.32
CA VAL A 26 8.02 12.59 13.95
C VAL A 26 7.90 11.34 13.06
N SER A 27 7.84 11.51 11.74
CA SER A 27 7.84 10.40 10.77
C SER A 27 9.19 9.68 10.69
N ALA A 28 10.29 10.43 10.88
CA ALA A 28 11.65 9.87 10.94
C ALA A 28 11.90 9.02 12.20
N LYS A 29 11.18 9.25 13.30
CA LYS A 29 11.35 8.53 14.59
C LYS A 29 10.49 7.28 14.77
N ARG A 30 9.56 6.99 13.87
CA ARG A 30 8.70 5.80 13.97
C ARG A 30 9.48 4.54 13.57
N GLY A 31 10.01 3.84 14.58
CA GLY A 31 10.68 2.53 14.42
C GLY A 31 9.66 1.42 14.12
N VAL A 32 10.15 0.21 13.82
CA VAL A 32 9.32 -0.98 13.54
C VAL A 32 8.22 -1.17 14.60
N ALA A 33 8.56 -1.01 15.88
CA ALA A 33 7.64 -1.11 17.01
C ALA A 33 6.45 -0.13 16.99
N SER A 34 6.44 0.88 16.11
CA SER A 34 5.32 1.82 16.02
C SER A 34 4.15 1.34 15.15
N TRP A 35 4.35 0.27 14.38
CA TRP A 35 3.32 -0.28 13.47
C TRP A 35 3.31 -1.81 13.43
N ALA A 36 4.45 -2.48 13.65
CA ALA A 36 4.52 -3.94 13.68
C ALA A 36 3.75 -4.48 14.90
N THR A 37 2.89 -5.47 14.66
CA THR A 37 2.14 -6.15 15.72
C THR A 37 2.75 -7.49 16.12
N VAL A 38 3.79 -7.95 15.42
CA VAL A 38 4.53 -9.19 15.69
C VAL A 38 5.98 -8.88 16.00
N ASP A 39 6.49 -9.48 17.06
CA ASP A 39 7.91 -9.52 17.38
C ASP A 39 8.53 -10.78 16.77
N VAL A 40 9.21 -10.63 15.63
CA VAL A 40 9.77 -11.74 14.84
C VAL A 40 10.79 -12.59 15.61
N ASP A 41 11.45 -12.02 16.62
CA ASP A 41 12.46 -12.73 17.41
C ASP A 41 11.84 -13.56 18.54
N ARG A 42 10.65 -13.17 19.03
CA ARG A 42 9.90 -13.89 20.08
C ARG A 42 8.79 -14.78 19.56
N TRP A 43 8.42 -14.63 18.30
CA TRP A 43 7.34 -15.36 17.65
C TRP A 43 7.58 -16.88 17.72
N SER A 44 6.67 -17.64 18.33
CA SER A 44 6.78 -19.09 18.51
C SER A 44 5.43 -19.68 18.93
N GLY A 45 5.34 -21.00 19.17
CA GLY A 45 4.14 -21.60 19.75
C GLY A 45 3.81 -21.07 21.16
N ALA A 46 4.81 -20.60 21.91
CA ALA A 46 4.60 -19.98 23.22
C ALA A 46 4.14 -18.51 23.14
N HIS A 47 4.41 -17.84 22.00
CA HIS A 47 3.98 -16.47 21.72
C HIS A 47 3.36 -16.39 20.33
N PRO A 48 2.16 -16.97 20.13
CA PRO A 48 1.56 -17.04 18.81
C PRO A 48 1.09 -15.66 18.34
N ALA A 49 1.26 -15.39 17.05
CA ALA A 49 0.74 -14.20 16.40
C ALA A 49 -0.74 -14.36 16.05
N LYS A 50 -1.48 -13.23 16.03
CA LYS A 50 -2.87 -13.19 15.54
C LYS A 50 -2.97 -12.21 14.38
N ALA A 51 -3.37 -12.70 13.21
CA ALA A 51 -3.71 -11.86 12.06
C ALA A 51 -5.18 -11.41 12.13
N GLN A 52 -5.49 -10.32 11.43
CA GLN A 52 -6.84 -9.77 11.32
C GLN A 52 -7.13 -9.41 9.87
N ASN A 53 -8.41 -9.30 9.52
CA ASN A 53 -8.79 -8.78 8.21
C ASN A 53 -8.81 -7.25 8.24
N LEU A 54 -8.55 -6.61 7.09
CA LEU A 54 -8.70 -5.17 6.92
C LEU A 54 -9.88 -4.88 5.97
N VAL A 55 -10.96 -4.28 6.50
CA VAL A 55 -12.12 -3.88 5.70
C VAL A 55 -12.63 -2.52 6.14
N GLY A 56 -12.97 -1.65 5.19
CA GLY A 56 -13.45 -0.30 5.50
C GLY A 56 -12.45 0.57 6.29
N GLY A 57 -11.15 0.25 6.23
CA GLY A 57 -10.11 0.93 7.00
C GLY A 57 -10.03 0.51 8.47
N LYS A 58 -10.70 -0.57 8.87
CA LYS A 58 -10.66 -1.12 10.23
C LYS A 58 -10.17 -2.56 10.23
N TRP A 59 -9.35 -2.89 11.22
CA TRP A 59 -9.00 -4.27 11.52
C TRP A 59 -10.19 -4.96 12.17
N VAL A 60 -10.56 -6.13 11.64
CA VAL A 60 -11.71 -6.92 12.09
C VAL A 60 -11.29 -8.37 12.31
N ASP A 61 -11.80 -8.95 13.38
CA ASP A 61 -11.70 -10.38 13.67
C ASP A 61 -12.79 -11.16 12.90
N ALA A 62 -12.52 -12.43 12.62
CA ALA A 62 -13.53 -13.41 12.20
C ALA A 62 -13.97 -14.25 13.40
N ALA A 63 -15.11 -14.92 13.31
CA ALA A 63 -15.62 -15.80 14.35
C ALA A 63 -14.74 -17.05 14.55
N SER A 64 -14.15 -17.56 13.47
CA SER A 64 -13.20 -18.67 13.47
C SER A 64 -11.82 -18.26 12.98
N SER A 65 -10.82 -19.06 13.32
CA SER A 65 -9.44 -18.88 12.89
C SER A 65 -8.82 -20.20 12.45
N ILE A 66 -7.99 -20.16 11.42
CA ILE A 66 -7.10 -21.25 11.03
C ILE A 66 -5.79 -21.11 11.81
N THR A 67 -5.36 -22.19 12.46
CA THR A 67 -4.04 -22.27 13.08
C THR A 67 -3.01 -22.68 12.03
N VAL A 68 -2.02 -21.82 11.81
CA VAL A 68 -0.89 -22.08 10.92
C VAL A 68 0.27 -22.61 11.76
N PRO A 69 0.81 -23.79 11.44
CA PRO A 69 1.99 -24.32 12.11
C PRO A 69 3.27 -23.61 11.63
N ASP A 70 4.26 -23.49 12.51
CA ASP A 70 5.59 -23.02 12.14
C ASP A 70 6.21 -24.06 11.19
N PRO A 71 6.63 -23.66 9.98
CA PRO A 71 7.11 -24.60 8.97
C PRO A 71 8.45 -25.26 9.34
N LEU A 72 9.16 -24.78 10.37
CA LEU A 72 10.44 -25.33 10.81
C LEU A 72 10.31 -26.39 11.91
N ASN A 73 9.26 -26.33 12.75
CA ASN A 73 9.12 -27.23 13.89
C ASN A 73 7.69 -27.77 14.13
N GLY A 74 6.68 -27.27 13.41
CA GLY A 74 5.29 -27.71 13.50
C GLY A 74 4.46 -27.08 14.62
N GLU A 75 5.03 -26.21 15.47
CA GLU A 75 4.31 -25.59 16.58
C GLU A 75 3.21 -24.63 16.09
N PRO A 76 2.07 -24.51 16.78
CA PRO A 76 1.00 -23.59 16.42
C PRO A 76 1.39 -22.13 16.76
N PHE A 77 2.15 -21.48 15.90
CA PHE A 77 2.69 -20.13 16.15
C PHE A 77 1.84 -18.98 15.58
N THR A 78 0.81 -19.23 14.77
CA THR A 78 0.00 -18.15 14.18
C THR A 78 -1.46 -18.54 14.02
N HIS A 79 -2.37 -17.63 14.34
CA HIS A 79 -3.80 -17.74 14.05
C HIS A 79 -4.20 -16.70 13.00
N VAL A 80 -4.80 -17.16 11.90
CA VAL A 80 -5.29 -16.31 10.82
C VAL A 80 -6.81 -16.39 10.74
N PRO A 81 -7.52 -15.29 10.42
CA PRO A 81 -8.97 -15.30 10.39
C PRO A 81 -9.49 -16.23 9.30
N ASP A 82 -10.41 -17.11 9.66
CA ASP A 82 -11.11 -18.01 8.73
C ASP A 82 -12.47 -17.40 8.42
N THR A 83 -12.49 -16.47 7.47
CA THR A 83 -13.69 -15.67 7.18
C THR A 83 -14.68 -16.48 6.40
N GLN A 84 -15.83 -16.78 7.00
CA GLN A 84 -16.79 -17.74 6.47
C GLN A 84 -18.22 -17.21 6.47
N GLY A 85 -19.00 -17.73 5.53
CA GLY A 85 -20.42 -17.44 5.42
C GLY A 85 -20.75 -16.02 4.92
N ASP A 86 -22.00 -15.85 4.55
CA ASP A 86 -22.46 -14.61 3.90
C ASP A 86 -22.35 -13.39 4.82
N ALA A 87 -22.57 -13.56 6.12
CA ALA A 87 -22.56 -12.47 7.08
C ALA A 87 -21.17 -11.83 7.22
N GLU A 88 -20.11 -12.63 7.34
CA GLU A 88 -18.74 -12.12 7.48
C GLU A 88 -18.15 -11.63 6.15
N LEU A 89 -18.56 -12.23 5.02
CA LEU A 89 -18.16 -11.79 3.69
C LEU A 89 -18.88 -10.51 3.25
N ARG A 90 -20.06 -10.22 3.81
CA ARG A 90 -20.91 -9.10 3.39
C ARG A 90 -20.19 -7.73 3.39
N PRO A 91 -19.43 -7.34 4.43
CA PRO A 91 -18.71 -6.08 4.43
C PRO A 91 -17.71 -5.95 3.27
N PHE A 92 -17.05 -7.04 2.88
CA PHE A 92 -16.11 -7.06 1.75
C PHE A 92 -16.85 -6.91 0.42
N ILE A 93 -17.95 -7.64 0.25
CA ILE A 93 -18.80 -7.59 -0.94
C ILE A 93 -19.39 -6.18 -1.11
N ASP A 94 -19.96 -5.61 -0.06
CA ASP A 94 -20.57 -4.28 -0.10
C ASP A 94 -19.52 -3.19 -0.34
N SER A 95 -18.34 -3.35 0.27
CA SER A 95 -17.17 -2.50 0.02
C SER A 95 -16.76 -2.51 -1.46
N LEU A 96 -16.73 -3.67 -2.13
CA LEU A 96 -16.44 -3.76 -3.55
C LEU A 96 -17.56 -3.18 -4.42
N LYS A 97 -18.83 -3.49 -4.10
CA LYS A 97 -20.01 -2.98 -4.84
C LYS A 97 -20.16 -1.47 -4.77
N ALA A 98 -19.65 -0.83 -3.72
CA ALA A 98 -19.65 0.63 -3.57
C ALA A 98 -18.78 1.36 -4.63
N VAL A 99 -17.96 0.65 -5.40
CA VAL A 99 -17.10 1.22 -6.44
C VAL A 99 -17.75 1.11 -7.82
N PRO A 100 -17.87 2.21 -8.58
CA PRO A 100 -18.41 2.14 -9.92
C PRO A 100 -17.49 1.35 -10.86
N LYS A 101 -18.05 0.73 -11.90
CA LYS A 101 -17.30 0.03 -12.97
C LYS A 101 -16.30 0.93 -13.69
N THR A 102 -16.50 2.24 -13.65
CA THR A 102 -15.56 3.23 -14.17
C THR A 102 -14.38 3.51 -13.24
N GLY A 103 -14.26 2.76 -12.14
CA GLY A 103 -13.26 2.93 -11.09
C GLY A 103 -13.34 4.25 -10.34
N LEU A 104 -12.44 4.40 -9.37
CA LEU A 104 -12.42 5.56 -8.48
C LEU A 104 -11.69 6.78 -9.08
N HIS A 105 -11.04 6.62 -10.23
CA HIS A 105 -10.14 7.62 -10.82
C HIS A 105 -10.44 7.87 -12.29
N ASN A 106 -11.71 7.77 -12.70
CA ASN A 106 -12.11 8.09 -14.07
C ASN A 106 -11.77 9.56 -14.40
N PRO A 107 -10.88 9.87 -15.38
CA PRO A 107 -10.49 11.24 -15.69
C PRO A 107 -11.64 12.15 -16.13
N PHE A 108 -12.72 11.62 -16.69
CA PHE A 108 -13.89 12.41 -17.10
C PHE A 108 -14.88 12.66 -15.96
N LYS A 109 -15.04 11.70 -15.03
CA LYS A 109 -16.02 11.80 -13.93
C LYS A 109 -15.43 12.36 -12.63
N ARG A 110 -14.11 12.27 -12.46
CA ARG A 110 -13.36 12.63 -11.24
C ARG A 110 -12.02 13.31 -11.58
N PRO A 111 -12.00 14.38 -12.40
CA PRO A 111 -10.76 15.06 -12.80
C PRO A 111 -9.96 15.61 -11.60
N GLU A 112 -10.64 15.96 -10.50
CA GLU A 112 -10.02 16.46 -9.27
C GLU A 112 -9.04 15.46 -8.64
N ARG A 113 -9.23 14.16 -8.84
CA ARG A 113 -8.33 13.10 -8.33
C ARG A 113 -7.01 13.02 -9.09
N TRP A 114 -6.91 13.68 -10.24
CA TRP A 114 -5.69 13.77 -11.05
C TRP A 114 -4.90 15.05 -10.79
N ALA A 115 -5.50 16.04 -10.11
CA ALA A 115 -4.84 17.31 -9.82
C ALA A 115 -3.79 17.15 -8.71
N PRO A 116 -2.56 17.69 -8.88
CA PRO A 116 -1.50 17.64 -7.86
C PRO A 116 -1.93 18.26 -6.51
N ARG A 117 -2.78 19.30 -6.56
CA ARG A 117 -3.28 20.00 -5.36
C ARG A 117 -4.24 19.17 -4.50
N ALA A 118 -4.90 18.15 -5.06
CA ALA A 118 -5.79 17.26 -4.30
C ALA A 118 -5.01 16.30 -3.39
N ALA A 119 -3.76 15.97 -3.73
CA ALA A 119 -2.89 15.12 -2.91
C ALA A 119 -2.41 15.79 -1.61
N ALA A 120 -2.36 17.13 -1.57
CA ALA A 120 -1.83 17.88 -0.45
C ALA A 120 -2.87 18.13 0.68
N ARG A 121 -4.15 17.84 0.47
CA ARG A 121 -5.22 18.21 1.41
C ARG A 121 -6.05 17.01 1.88
N ARG A 122 -5.41 16.03 2.54
CA ARG A 122 -5.85 15.34 3.79
C ARG A 122 -5.14 13.99 3.98
N VAL A 123 -4.31 13.92 5.02
CA VAL A 123 -3.90 12.68 5.71
C VAL A 123 -4.77 12.62 6.97
N GLY A 124 -5.67 11.63 7.07
CA GLY A 124 -6.51 11.44 8.25
C GLY A 124 -7.98 11.06 8.00
N ASP A 125 -8.53 11.31 6.79
CA ASP A 125 -9.86 10.83 6.37
C ASP A 125 -9.81 10.48 4.88
N ALA A 126 -9.81 9.18 4.56
CA ALA A 126 -9.18 8.62 3.37
C ALA A 126 -9.92 8.90 2.04
N THR A 127 -9.36 9.81 1.24
CA THR A 127 -9.40 9.74 -0.24
C THR A 127 -8.04 10.14 -0.77
N ILE A 128 -7.20 9.16 -1.11
CA ILE A 128 -5.91 9.44 -1.76
C ILE A 128 -6.16 9.58 -3.25
N ALA A 129 -6.02 10.82 -3.73
CA ALA A 129 -6.01 11.17 -5.14
C ALA A 129 -4.92 10.37 -5.87
N TYR A 130 -5.12 10.11 -7.16
CA TYR A 130 -4.17 9.38 -7.99
C TYR A 130 -2.77 10.03 -7.97
N ALA A 131 -2.70 11.37 -7.98
CA ALA A 131 -1.46 12.12 -7.82
C ALA A 131 -0.77 11.91 -6.44
N GLY A 132 -1.53 11.56 -5.40
CA GLY A 132 -1.00 11.27 -4.07
C GLY A 132 -0.37 9.88 -3.95
N ARG A 133 -0.63 8.97 -4.90
CA ARG A 133 -0.10 7.60 -4.84
C ARG A 133 1.41 7.54 -5.03
N GLY A 134 1.96 8.41 -5.87
CA GLY A 134 3.42 8.55 -6.00
C GLY A 134 4.08 9.01 -4.70
N SER A 135 3.38 9.83 -3.90
CA SER A 135 3.86 10.23 -2.56
C SER A 135 3.82 9.07 -1.56
N ILE A 136 2.81 8.20 -1.63
CA ILE A 136 2.78 6.95 -0.83
C ILE A 136 3.98 6.08 -1.19
N SER A 137 4.26 5.88 -2.48
CA SER A 137 5.39 5.07 -2.91
C SER A 137 6.72 5.62 -2.41
N ILE A 138 6.89 6.95 -2.39
CA ILE A 138 8.07 7.60 -1.77
C ILE A 138 8.17 7.23 -0.29
N MET A 139 7.08 7.46 0.47
CA MET A 139 7.08 7.21 1.93
C MET A 139 7.37 5.74 2.25
N VAL A 140 6.78 4.81 1.51
CA VAL A 140 7.01 3.36 1.69
C VAL A 140 8.44 2.99 1.29
N GLY A 141 8.94 3.47 0.14
CA GLY A 141 10.31 3.24 -0.29
C GLY A 141 11.35 3.72 0.72
N GLU A 142 11.15 4.92 1.29
CA GLU A 142 12.01 5.47 2.36
C GLU A 142 11.92 4.66 3.67
N ALA A 143 10.72 4.21 4.04
CA ALA A 143 10.54 3.35 5.22
C ALA A 143 11.26 2.01 5.05
N MET A 144 11.10 1.36 3.91
CA MET A 144 11.73 0.07 3.58
C MET A 144 13.26 0.16 3.42
N ARG A 145 13.80 1.36 3.14
CA ARG A 145 15.25 1.58 3.05
C ARG A 145 15.95 1.47 4.42
N ARG A 146 15.21 1.67 5.52
CA ARG A 146 15.78 1.62 6.88
C ARG A 146 16.26 0.20 7.17
N PRO A 147 17.52 -0.02 7.60
CA PRO A 147 18.07 -1.36 7.82
C PRO A 147 17.22 -2.22 8.77
N LYS A 148 16.67 -1.62 9.83
CA LYS A 148 15.79 -2.32 10.78
C LYS A 148 14.47 -2.79 10.16
N VAL A 149 13.92 -2.04 9.20
CA VAL A 149 12.68 -2.42 8.51
C VAL A 149 12.97 -3.52 7.49
N LEU A 150 14.09 -3.43 6.78
CA LEU A 150 14.54 -4.49 5.88
C LEU A 150 14.76 -5.80 6.63
N ASP A 151 15.49 -5.76 7.75
CA ASP A 151 15.78 -6.94 8.56
C ASP A 151 14.49 -7.55 9.14
N TYR A 152 13.58 -6.70 9.64
CA TYR A 152 12.27 -7.14 10.13
C TYR A 152 11.48 -7.91 9.07
N PHE A 153 11.30 -7.34 7.87
CA PHE A 153 10.56 -8.01 6.82
C PHE A 153 11.30 -9.26 6.30
N ALA A 154 12.64 -9.24 6.23
CA ALA A 154 13.41 -10.41 5.82
C ALA A 154 13.17 -11.57 6.80
N ARG A 155 13.26 -11.33 8.11
CA ARG A 155 12.98 -12.34 9.15
C ARG A 155 11.52 -12.80 9.12
N LEU A 156 10.58 -11.87 8.96
CA LEU A 156 9.15 -12.18 8.84
C LEU A 156 8.90 -13.15 7.67
N VAL A 157 9.46 -12.85 6.50
CA VAL A 157 9.39 -13.71 5.30
C VAL A 157 10.00 -15.07 5.59
N GLN A 158 11.17 -15.15 6.23
CA GLN A 158 11.81 -16.44 6.56
C GLN A 158 10.96 -17.30 7.51
N ARG A 159 10.29 -16.69 8.48
CA ARG A 159 9.43 -17.40 9.44
C ARG A 159 8.17 -17.96 8.79
N THR A 160 7.58 -17.25 7.83
CA THR A 160 6.38 -17.72 7.12
C THR A 160 6.67 -18.58 5.88
N SER A 161 7.76 -18.29 5.19
CA SER A 161 8.13 -18.87 3.89
C SER A 161 9.62 -19.20 3.92
N PRO A 162 10.00 -20.35 4.51
CA PRO A 162 11.40 -20.66 4.80
C PRO A 162 12.29 -20.59 3.56
N LYS A 163 13.22 -19.64 3.60
CA LYS A 163 14.25 -19.40 2.59
C LYS A 163 15.47 -18.79 3.26
N SER A 164 16.60 -18.74 2.55
CA SER A 164 17.80 -18.08 3.08
C SER A 164 17.54 -16.59 3.34
N TYR A 165 18.25 -16.01 4.31
CA TYR A 165 18.12 -14.57 4.61
C TYR A 165 18.42 -13.73 3.37
N ALA A 166 19.42 -14.12 2.57
CA ALA A 166 19.76 -13.46 1.32
C ALA A 166 18.58 -13.43 0.34
N GLN A 167 17.84 -14.54 0.19
CA GLN A 167 16.65 -14.59 -0.66
C GLN A 167 15.50 -13.75 -0.08
N ALA A 168 15.26 -13.80 1.23
CA ALA A 168 14.21 -13.01 1.88
C ALA A 168 14.51 -11.50 1.79
N ALA A 169 15.73 -11.08 2.07
CA ALA A 169 16.16 -9.69 1.96
C ALA A 169 16.13 -9.19 0.50
N ALA A 170 16.39 -10.08 -0.47
CA ALA A 170 16.24 -9.75 -1.88
C ALA A 170 14.77 -9.44 -2.24
N GLU A 171 13.81 -10.22 -1.74
CA GLU A 171 12.36 -9.98 -1.92
C GLU A 171 11.94 -8.60 -1.38
N VAL A 172 12.42 -8.23 -0.19
CA VAL A 172 12.18 -6.90 0.41
C VAL A 172 12.83 -5.80 -0.44
N THR A 173 14.03 -6.05 -0.97
CA THR A 173 14.76 -5.10 -1.81
C THR A 173 14.08 -4.86 -3.15
N VAL A 174 13.59 -5.91 -3.81
CA VAL A 174 12.81 -5.82 -5.06
C VAL A 174 11.54 -5.04 -4.81
N THR A 175 10.82 -5.35 -3.73
CA THR A 175 9.60 -4.64 -3.32
C THR A 175 9.87 -3.16 -3.08
N ARG A 176 10.96 -2.81 -2.36
CA ARG A 176 11.39 -1.41 -2.17
C ARG A 176 11.67 -0.71 -3.50
N ARG A 177 12.45 -1.34 -4.39
CA ARG A 177 12.79 -0.78 -5.71
C ARG A 177 11.55 -0.56 -6.58
N PHE A 178 10.55 -1.43 -6.48
CA PHE A 178 9.27 -1.23 -7.13
C PHE A 178 8.60 0.08 -6.65
N PHE A 179 8.54 0.32 -5.34
CA PHE A 179 8.02 1.59 -4.82
C PHE A 179 8.84 2.81 -5.28
N GLU A 180 10.16 2.68 -5.35
CA GLU A 180 11.05 3.74 -5.87
C GLU A 180 10.77 4.04 -7.35
N ASN A 181 10.52 3.01 -8.17
CA ASN A 181 10.18 3.16 -9.58
C ASN A 181 8.82 3.84 -9.80
N PHE A 182 7.85 3.64 -8.91
CA PHE A 182 6.52 4.25 -8.98
C PHE A 182 6.35 5.43 -8.02
N SER A 183 7.41 6.23 -7.87
CA SER A 183 7.44 7.45 -7.07
C SER A 183 7.13 8.71 -7.90
N GLY A 184 6.71 9.79 -7.24
CA GLY A 184 6.43 11.06 -7.91
C GLY A 184 5.40 10.95 -9.04
N ASP A 185 5.73 11.46 -10.22
CA ASP A 185 4.86 11.43 -11.40
C ASP A 185 4.84 10.07 -12.13
N GLN A 186 5.62 9.07 -11.71
CA GLN A 186 5.69 7.78 -12.39
C GLN A 186 4.36 7.02 -12.34
N VAL A 187 3.61 7.14 -11.24
CA VAL A 187 2.24 6.64 -11.20
C VAL A 187 1.42 7.30 -12.29
N ARG A 188 1.54 8.62 -12.51
CA ARG A 188 0.80 9.33 -13.56
C ARG A 188 1.16 8.88 -14.97
N PHE A 189 2.41 8.53 -15.20
CA PHE A 189 2.83 8.04 -16.50
C PHE A 189 2.25 6.66 -16.85
N THR A 190 1.82 5.85 -15.87
CA THR A 190 1.16 4.57 -16.16
C THR A 190 -0.21 4.73 -16.84
N ALA A 191 -0.87 5.87 -16.65
CA ALA A 191 -2.15 6.17 -17.30
C ALA A 191 -2.01 7.10 -18.51
N ARG A 192 -0.79 7.30 -19.03
CA ARG A 192 -0.57 8.07 -20.25
C ARG A 192 -1.42 7.48 -21.38
N GLY A 193 -2.27 8.33 -21.96
CA GLY A 193 -3.02 8.02 -23.17
C GLY A 193 -2.24 8.38 -24.44
N PHE A 194 -2.88 8.12 -25.58
CA PHE A 194 -2.42 8.57 -26.88
C PHE A 194 -3.58 9.15 -27.69
N SER A 195 -3.27 9.98 -28.66
CA SER A 195 -4.25 10.58 -29.56
C SER A 195 -3.74 10.51 -30.99
N VAL A 196 -4.63 10.23 -31.94
CA VAL A 196 -4.32 10.17 -33.37
C VAL A 196 -5.29 11.07 -34.11
N SER A 197 -4.76 11.91 -35.00
CA SER A 197 -5.55 12.75 -35.89
C SER A 197 -6.45 11.89 -36.78
N GLY A 198 -7.69 12.33 -36.99
CA GLY A 198 -8.61 11.65 -37.90
C GLY A 198 -8.45 12.09 -39.36
N ASP A 199 -9.35 11.60 -40.20
CA ASP A 199 -9.32 11.79 -41.65
C ASP A 199 -9.84 13.17 -42.09
N HIS A 200 -10.53 13.89 -41.19
CA HIS A 200 -11.15 15.19 -41.47
C HIS A 200 -10.84 16.21 -40.37
N ALA A 201 -10.90 17.50 -40.72
CA ALA A 201 -10.69 18.58 -39.78
C ALA A 201 -11.62 18.46 -38.56
N GLY A 202 -11.06 18.53 -37.36
CA GLY A 202 -11.78 18.38 -36.10
C GLY A 202 -11.98 16.94 -35.61
N GLN A 203 -11.62 15.92 -36.40
CA GLN A 203 -11.68 14.53 -35.97
C GLN A 203 -10.41 14.13 -35.22
N THR A 204 -10.56 13.46 -34.07
CA THR A 204 -9.44 12.90 -33.30
C THR A 204 -9.90 11.65 -32.57
N SER A 205 -9.07 10.62 -32.56
CA SER A 205 -9.26 9.43 -31.72
C SER A 205 -8.34 9.50 -30.51
N THR A 206 -8.80 9.03 -29.36
CA THR A 206 -8.01 9.02 -28.11
C THR A 206 -8.11 7.66 -27.44
N GLY A 207 -6.96 7.05 -27.16
CA GLY A 207 -6.84 5.84 -26.36
C GLY A 207 -6.44 6.17 -24.92
N LEU A 208 -7.24 5.73 -23.95
CA LEU A 208 -7.00 5.93 -22.52
C LEU A 208 -6.95 4.60 -21.79
N ARG A 209 -6.23 4.57 -20.66
CA ARG A 209 -6.22 3.43 -19.74
C ARG A 209 -7.33 3.61 -18.70
N TRP A 210 -8.29 2.69 -18.71
CA TRP A 210 -9.44 2.71 -17.81
C TRP A 210 -9.29 1.66 -16.69
N PRO A 211 -9.58 2.00 -15.41
CA PRO A 211 -9.75 1.00 -14.37
C PRO A 211 -10.95 0.09 -14.64
N TYR A 212 -10.89 -1.12 -14.10
CA TYR A 212 -12.01 -2.06 -14.03
C TYR A 212 -12.97 -1.76 -12.88
N GLY A 213 -12.49 -1.09 -11.82
CA GLY A 213 -13.27 -0.81 -10.62
C GLY A 213 -12.98 -1.83 -9.51
N PRO A 214 -13.96 -2.62 -9.03
CA PRO A 214 -13.70 -3.67 -8.06
C PRO A 214 -12.91 -4.82 -8.70
N VAL A 215 -11.80 -5.22 -8.07
CA VAL A 215 -10.95 -6.34 -8.52
C VAL A 215 -10.59 -7.23 -7.34
N ALA A 216 -10.23 -8.49 -7.61
CA ALA A 216 -9.74 -9.42 -6.60
C ALA A 216 -8.33 -9.90 -6.97
N LEU A 217 -7.46 -10.03 -5.96
CA LEU A 217 -6.09 -10.48 -6.09
C LEU A 217 -5.91 -11.69 -5.16
N ILE A 218 -5.48 -12.83 -5.71
CA ILE A 218 -5.20 -14.05 -4.95
C ILE A 218 -3.72 -14.38 -5.15
N THR A 219 -2.95 -14.46 -4.06
CA THR A 219 -1.49 -14.60 -4.14
C THR A 219 -0.96 -15.82 -3.38
N PRO A 220 0.04 -16.53 -3.95
CA PRO A 220 0.58 -17.76 -3.36
C PRO A 220 1.53 -17.49 -2.18
N PHE A 221 2.02 -18.57 -1.58
CA PHE A 221 2.85 -18.55 -0.37
C PHE A 221 4.34 -18.24 -0.59
N ASN A 222 4.86 -18.42 -1.80
CA ASN A 222 6.31 -18.46 -2.04
C ASN A 222 7.00 -17.10 -2.04
N PHE A 223 6.28 -16.01 -2.34
CA PHE A 223 6.76 -14.62 -2.23
C PHE A 223 5.71 -13.79 -1.50
N PRO A 224 5.64 -13.92 -0.17
CA PRO A 224 4.53 -13.42 0.63
C PRO A 224 4.50 -11.88 0.74
N LEU A 225 5.58 -11.19 0.40
CA LEU A 225 5.62 -9.73 0.39
C LEU A 225 5.55 -9.20 -1.05
N GLU A 226 6.42 -9.69 -1.93
CA GLU A 226 6.61 -9.11 -3.27
C GLU A 226 5.36 -9.24 -4.15
N ILE A 227 4.83 -10.45 -4.32
CA ILE A 227 3.67 -10.67 -5.20
C ILE A 227 2.44 -9.84 -4.74
N PRO A 228 1.98 -9.93 -3.47
CA PRO A 228 0.82 -9.16 -3.06
C PRO A 228 1.06 -7.64 -3.10
N ALA A 229 2.23 -7.15 -2.70
CA ALA A 229 2.51 -5.71 -2.74
C ALA A 229 2.50 -5.16 -4.16
N LEU A 230 3.18 -5.82 -5.10
CA LEU A 230 3.26 -5.37 -6.50
C LEU A 230 1.88 -5.36 -7.17
N GLN A 231 1.08 -6.42 -6.96
CA GLN A 231 -0.26 -6.51 -7.54
C GLN A 231 -1.25 -5.53 -6.91
N LEU A 232 -1.24 -5.41 -5.57
CA LEU A 232 -2.05 -4.45 -4.82
C LEU A 232 -1.79 -3.04 -5.31
N MET A 233 -0.53 -2.65 -5.38
CA MET A 233 -0.15 -1.31 -5.79
C MET A 233 -0.42 -1.08 -7.28
N GLY A 234 -0.17 -2.05 -8.17
CA GLY A 234 -0.55 -1.95 -9.58
C GLY A 234 -2.05 -1.71 -9.77
N ALA A 235 -2.90 -2.45 -9.06
CA ALA A 235 -4.34 -2.26 -9.08
C ALA A 235 -4.73 -0.87 -8.56
N LEU A 236 -4.16 -0.44 -7.43
CA LEU A 236 -4.42 0.86 -6.83
C LEU A 236 -3.95 2.01 -7.74
N PHE A 237 -2.76 1.91 -8.32
CA PHE A 237 -2.20 2.87 -9.26
C PHE A 237 -3.17 3.10 -10.39
N MET A 238 -3.68 2.05 -11.05
CA MET A 238 -4.63 2.20 -12.14
C MET A 238 -6.05 2.61 -11.71
N GLY A 239 -6.29 2.75 -10.40
CA GLY A 239 -7.52 3.31 -9.87
C GLY A 239 -8.62 2.30 -9.55
N ASN A 240 -8.25 1.03 -9.45
CA ASN A 240 -9.12 -0.05 -9.00
C ASN A 240 -9.25 -0.06 -7.46
N LYS A 241 -10.24 -0.80 -6.97
CA LYS A 241 -10.38 -1.19 -5.56
C LYS A 241 -10.13 -2.69 -5.44
N PRO A 242 -8.93 -3.11 -5.01
CA PRO A 242 -8.62 -4.51 -4.84
C PRO A 242 -9.13 -5.06 -3.51
N LEU A 243 -9.66 -6.28 -3.55
CA LEU A 243 -9.67 -7.22 -2.43
C LEU A 243 -8.45 -8.12 -2.57
N VAL A 244 -7.64 -8.25 -1.52
CA VAL A 244 -6.44 -9.08 -1.54
C VAL A 244 -6.65 -10.27 -0.63
N HIS A 245 -6.43 -11.46 -1.17
CA HIS A 245 -6.37 -12.70 -0.43
C HIS A 245 -4.99 -13.32 -0.63
N VAL A 246 -4.23 -13.37 0.45
CA VAL A 246 -2.91 -14.03 0.48
C VAL A 246 -3.11 -15.42 1.06
N ASP A 247 -2.36 -16.40 0.55
CA ASP A 247 -2.33 -17.75 1.12
C ASP A 247 -2.20 -17.70 2.66
N HIS A 248 -3.13 -18.35 3.35
CA HIS A 248 -3.27 -18.30 4.80
C HIS A 248 -1.99 -18.72 5.54
N ARG A 249 -1.16 -19.58 4.95
CA ARG A 249 0.13 -20.02 5.53
C ARG A 249 1.13 -18.88 5.71
N VAL A 250 0.99 -17.81 4.93
CA VAL A 250 1.89 -16.66 4.95
C VAL A 250 1.16 -15.34 5.18
N GLY A 251 -0.13 -15.39 5.51
CA GLY A 251 -0.95 -14.19 5.73
C GLY A 251 -0.37 -13.23 6.79
N GLY A 252 0.35 -13.77 7.78
CA GLY A 252 1.07 -12.98 8.78
C GLY A 252 2.23 -12.13 8.22
N ALA A 253 2.80 -12.47 7.06
CA ALA A 253 3.86 -11.69 6.44
C ALA A 253 3.36 -10.59 5.49
N ALA A 254 2.12 -10.69 5.00
CA ALA A 254 1.56 -9.79 4.01
C ALA A 254 0.62 -8.70 4.58
N LEU A 255 0.11 -8.90 5.80
CA LEU A 255 -0.98 -8.11 6.38
C LEU A 255 -0.70 -7.63 7.82
N ILE A 256 0.58 -7.53 8.20
CA ILE A 256 1.02 -7.03 9.51
C ILE A 256 1.93 -5.81 9.36
#